data_AF-A0A8S1C7M5-F1
#
_entry.id   AF-A0A8S1C7M5-F1
#
_cell.length_a   1.000
_cell.length_b   1.000
_cell.length_c   1.000
_cell.angle_alpha   90.00
_cell.angle_beta   90.00
_cell.angle_gamma   90.00
#
_symmetry.space_group_name_H-M   'P 1'
#
loop_
_entity.id
_entity.type
_entity.pdbx_description
1 polymer ?
#
loop_
_entity_poly.entity_id
_entity_poly.type
_entity_poly.pdbx_seq_one_letter_code
_entity_poly.pdbx_strand_id
1 'polypeptide(L)'
;MNARACVVNWQHCCRSSLSGLIHNCLQQMKYYVVSLSVILLLLAWYIQEDPQTSIKMEIKNIASNLIKNVATGESVAMSSVWEKQTSVIIFFRRWGCVFCRLWAHDLKQISPLLKENNVRLVGVGPENIGVEDFVAGEFFDGELFIDTDKKSYSGLGFKRFNWISVIAALFTRESRDAISRGKAANVGGDMKGDGLQNGGALIVGPGGKLLYSFKQDGPAEQVPNSKILEVLGIKVPEGVNVDQKSQPDAQCDLPKKV
;
A
#
# COMPACT_ATOMS: atom_id res chain seq x y z
N MET A 1 5.75 -16.29 -97.23
CA MET A 1 4.89 -17.10 -96.34
C MET A 1 5.10 -16.64 -94.90
N ASN A 2 4.01 -16.17 -94.29
CA ASN A 2 3.73 -15.71 -92.92
C ASN A 2 4.84 -15.55 -91.86
N ALA A 3 4.96 -14.30 -91.39
CA ALA A 3 5.22 -13.96 -89.99
C ALA A 3 3.95 -14.21 -89.15
N ARG A 4 4.05 -14.88 -87.99
CA ARG A 4 3.01 -14.87 -86.95
C ARG A 4 3.56 -15.32 -85.59
N ALA A 5 3.31 -14.47 -84.58
CA ALA A 5 3.26 -14.74 -83.14
C ALA A 5 4.56 -14.85 -82.35
N CYS A 6 5.29 -13.74 -82.26
CA CYS A 6 5.86 -13.32 -80.98
C CYS A 6 5.04 -12.12 -80.46
N VAL A 7 4.93 -11.97 -79.15
CA VAL A 7 4.37 -10.79 -78.45
C VAL A 7 2.84 -10.70 -78.32
N VAL A 8 2.18 -11.70 -77.71
CA VAL A 8 0.91 -11.47 -76.99
C VAL A 8 0.82 -12.42 -75.78
N ASN A 9 1.65 -12.24 -74.73
CA ASN A 9 1.26 -12.73 -73.38
C ASN A 9 2.04 -12.19 -72.16
N TRP A 10 2.64 -10.99 -72.23
CA TRP A 10 3.36 -10.42 -71.07
C TRP A 10 2.72 -9.15 -70.48
N GLN A 11 1.86 -8.45 -71.23
CA GLN A 11 1.26 -7.20 -70.74
C GLN A 11 0.04 -7.39 -69.81
N HIS A 12 -0.60 -8.56 -69.81
CA HIS A 12 -1.70 -8.83 -68.86
C HIS A 12 -1.25 -9.48 -67.54
N CYS A 13 -0.06 -10.11 -67.48
CA CYS A 13 0.43 -10.73 -66.26
C CYS A 13 1.15 -9.72 -65.33
N CYS A 14 1.74 -8.65 -65.87
CA CYS A 14 2.43 -7.64 -65.05
C CYS A 14 1.52 -6.56 -64.44
N ARG A 15 0.30 -6.34 -64.95
CA ARG A 15 -0.59 -5.27 -64.44
C ARG A 15 -1.49 -5.68 -63.27
N SER A 16 -1.74 -6.98 -63.09
CA SER A 16 -2.54 -7.52 -61.97
C SER A 16 -1.72 -7.79 -60.72
N SER A 17 -0.40 -8.00 -60.85
CA SER A 17 0.49 -8.28 -59.72
C SER A 17 0.90 -7.00 -58.97
N LEU A 18 1.18 -5.90 -59.68
CA LEU A 18 1.67 -4.67 -59.05
C LEU A 18 0.57 -3.92 -58.27
N SER A 19 -0.67 -3.90 -58.78
CA SER A 19 -1.79 -3.29 -58.06
C SER A 19 -2.16 -4.07 -56.80
N GLY A 20 -2.13 -5.41 -56.85
CA GLY A 20 -2.33 -6.28 -55.70
C GLY A 20 -1.22 -6.15 -54.65
N LEU A 21 0.05 -6.06 -55.08
CA LEU A 21 1.20 -5.81 -54.19
C LEU A 21 1.13 -4.42 -53.53
N ILE A 22 0.76 -3.39 -54.26
CA ILE A 22 0.57 -2.04 -53.70
C ILE A 22 -0.62 -2.01 -52.75
N HIS A 23 -1.74 -2.68 -53.06
CA HIS A 23 -2.89 -2.76 -52.15
C HIS A 23 -2.57 -3.53 -50.87
N ASN A 24 -1.84 -4.65 -50.96
CA ASN A 24 -1.41 -5.43 -49.81
C ASN A 24 -0.37 -4.67 -48.97
N CYS A 25 0.54 -3.93 -49.61
CA CYS A 25 1.52 -3.09 -48.91
C CYS A 25 0.84 -1.89 -48.21
N LEU A 26 -0.14 -1.26 -48.85
CA LEU A 26 -0.95 -0.20 -48.24
C LEU A 26 -1.83 -0.74 -47.10
N GLN A 27 -2.36 -1.96 -47.21
CA GLN A 27 -3.07 -2.61 -46.10
C GLN A 27 -2.14 -2.98 -44.94
N GLN A 28 -0.95 -3.52 -45.21
CA GLN A 28 0.06 -3.79 -44.19
C GLN A 28 0.55 -2.52 -43.51
N MET A 29 0.77 -1.43 -44.25
CA MET A 29 1.13 -0.14 -43.67
C MET A 29 0.00 0.45 -42.83
N LYS A 30 -1.26 0.37 -43.27
CA LYS A 30 -2.42 0.77 -42.45
C LYS A 30 -2.52 -0.07 -41.17
N TYR A 31 -2.30 -1.38 -41.24
CA TYR A 31 -2.30 -2.27 -40.08
C TYR A 31 -1.16 -1.94 -39.10
N TYR A 32 0.04 -1.64 -39.61
CA TYR A 32 1.19 -1.20 -38.81
C TYR A 32 0.95 0.17 -38.16
N VAL A 33 0.35 1.13 -38.87
CA VAL A 33 0.04 2.46 -38.33
C VAL A 33 -1.06 2.39 -37.27
N VAL A 34 -2.10 1.56 -37.48
CA VAL A 34 -3.14 1.29 -36.47
C VAL A 34 -2.54 0.58 -35.26
N SER A 35 -1.65 -0.39 -35.47
CA SER A 35 -0.92 -1.07 -34.39
C SER A 35 -0.03 -0.11 -33.60
N LEU A 36 0.74 0.74 -34.27
CA LEU A 36 1.62 1.71 -33.61
C LEU A 36 0.82 2.77 -32.84
N SER A 37 -0.32 3.21 -33.37
CA SER A 37 -1.19 4.19 -32.70
C SER A 37 -1.95 3.60 -31.51
N VAL A 38 -2.36 2.33 -31.57
CA VAL A 38 -2.91 1.61 -30.39
C VAL A 38 -1.83 1.39 -29.34
N ILE A 39 -0.61 1.02 -29.74
CA ILE A 39 0.54 0.88 -28.82
C ILE A 39 0.92 2.24 -28.23
N LEU A 40 0.92 3.33 -29.01
CA LEU A 40 1.14 4.69 -28.51
C LEU A 40 0.02 5.16 -27.58
N LEU A 41 -1.23 4.76 -27.82
CA LEU A 41 -2.35 5.06 -26.92
C LEU A 41 -2.30 4.22 -25.63
N LEU A 42 -1.88 2.96 -25.70
CA LEU A 42 -1.66 2.11 -24.52
C LEU A 42 -0.43 2.55 -23.73
N LEU A 43 0.64 2.96 -24.41
CA LEU A 43 1.81 3.57 -23.78
C LEU A 43 1.46 4.95 -23.20
N ALA A 44 0.65 5.77 -23.89
CA ALA A 44 0.17 7.03 -23.34
C ALA A 44 -0.76 6.82 -22.13
N TRP A 45 -1.66 5.83 -22.17
CA TRP A 45 -2.50 5.44 -21.03
C TRP A 45 -1.65 4.91 -19.86
N TYR A 46 -0.66 4.05 -20.14
CA TYR A 46 0.28 3.51 -19.15
C TYR A 46 1.24 4.57 -18.58
N ILE A 47 1.65 5.56 -19.39
CA ILE A 47 2.47 6.71 -18.95
C ILE A 47 1.61 7.72 -18.15
N GLN A 48 0.29 7.74 -18.35
CA GLN A 48 -0.62 8.69 -17.70
C GLN A 48 -1.18 8.19 -16.36
N GLU A 49 -1.06 6.90 -16.05
CA GLU A 49 -1.22 6.37 -14.70
C GLU A 49 0.07 6.53 -13.87
N ASP A 50 0.45 7.78 -13.58
CA ASP A 50 1.47 8.03 -12.56
C ASP A 50 0.92 7.59 -11.19
N PRO A 51 1.54 6.60 -10.50
CA PRO A 51 1.13 6.20 -9.15
C PRO A 51 1.04 7.38 -8.18
N GLN A 52 1.85 8.43 -8.37
CA GLN A 52 1.77 9.64 -7.53
C GLN A 52 0.48 10.43 -7.75
N THR A 53 -0.12 10.38 -8.94
CA THR A 53 -1.37 11.10 -9.25
C THR A 53 -2.58 10.44 -8.61
N SER A 54 -2.65 9.10 -8.63
CA SER A 54 -3.74 8.37 -7.97
C SER A 54 -3.69 8.56 -6.45
N ILE A 55 -2.50 8.49 -5.83
CA ILE A 55 -2.39 8.64 -4.37
C ILE A 55 -2.54 10.11 -3.92
N LYS A 56 -2.19 11.09 -4.75
CA LYS A 56 -2.50 12.51 -4.48
C LYS A 56 -4.01 12.78 -4.49
N MET A 57 -4.80 12.01 -5.24
CA MET A 57 -6.26 12.04 -5.14
C MET A 57 -6.74 11.39 -3.83
N GLU A 58 -6.11 10.32 -3.35
CA GLU A 58 -6.48 9.64 -2.10
C GLU A 58 -6.42 10.58 -0.89
N ILE A 59 -5.35 11.38 -0.73
CA ILE A 59 -5.24 12.37 0.37
C ILE A 59 -6.33 13.43 0.29
N LYS A 60 -6.64 13.92 -0.92
CA LYS A 60 -7.70 14.93 -1.11
C LYS A 60 -9.08 14.37 -0.75
N ASN A 61 -9.34 13.11 -1.08
CA ASN A 61 -10.61 12.44 -0.83
C ASN A 61 -10.88 12.27 0.67
N ILE A 62 -9.84 12.14 1.49
CA ILE A 62 -10.00 11.96 2.93
C ILE A 62 -9.86 13.24 3.75
N ALA A 63 -9.36 14.32 3.18
CA ALA A 63 -9.01 15.55 3.90
C ALA A 63 -10.18 16.13 4.73
N SER A 64 -11.40 16.09 4.20
CA SER A 64 -12.60 16.60 4.86
C SER A 64 -13.31 15.59 5.76
N ASN A 65 -12.84 14.35 5.82
CA ASN A 65 -13.47 13.34 6.68
C ASN A 65 -13.30 13.72 8.15
N LEU A 66 -14.31 13.45 8.96
CA LEU A 66 -14.25 13.70 10.40
C LEU A 66 -13.66 12.49 11.11
N ILE A 67 -12.70 12.76 11.99
CA ILE A 67 -12.12 11.79 12.91
C ILE A 67 -12.29 12.30 14.34
N LYS A 68 -12.60 11.40 15.27
CA LYS A 68 -12.81 11.75 16.68
C LYS A 68 -11.55 11.49 17.49
N ASN A 69 -10.99 12.51 18.14
CA ASN A 69 -9.86 12.36 19.04
C ASN A 69 -10.26 11.53 20.26
N VAL A 70 -9.48 10.49 20.57
CA VAL A 70 -9.78 9.54 21.65
C VAL A 70 -9.65 10.20 23.03
N ALA A 71 -8.67 11.10 23.21
CA ALA A 71 -8.41 11.75 24.49
C ALA A 71 -9.41 12.87 24.80
N THR A 72 -9.76 13.70 23.82
CA THR A 72 -10.64 14.86 24.03
C THR A 72 -12.11 14.60 23.68
N GLY A 73 -12.37 13.58 22.86
CA GLY A 73 -13.69 13.31 22.30
C GLY A 73 -14.11 14.27 21.18
N GLU A 74 -13.26 15.22 20.80
CA GLU A 74 -13.53 16.22 19.76
C GLU A 74 -13.45 15.61 18.36
N SER A 75 -14.41 15.96 17.50
CA SER A 75 -14.38 15.60 16.08
C SER A 75 -13.67 16.69 15.27
N VAL A 76 -12.61 16.32 14.57
CA VAL A 76 -11.80 17.22 13.73
C VAL A 76 -11.73 16.71 12.30
N ALA A 77 -11.45 17.60 11.35
CA ALA A 77 -11.16 17.20 9.98
C ALA A 77 -9.82 16.43 9.92
N MET A 78 -9.77 15.37 9.13
CA MET A 78 -8.59 14.55 8.92
C MET A 78 -7.38 15.38 8.46
N SER A 79 -7.60 16.41 7.64
CA SER A 79 -6.56 17.34 7.19
C SER A 79 -5.82 18.06 8.32
N SER A 80 -6.47 18.28 9.47
CA SER A 80 -5.82 18.89 10.64
C SER A 80 -4.66 18.06 11.18
N VAL A 81 -4.62 16.76 10.86
CA VAL A 81 -3.51 15.87 11.24
C VAL A 81 -2.21 16.30 10.56
N TRP A 82 -2.24 16.79 9.33
CA TRP A 82 -1.04 17.12 8.54
C TRP A 82 -1.01 18.56 8.04
N GLU A 83 -1.93 19.42 8.48
CA GLU A 83 -2.01 20.80 8.00
C GLU A 83 -0.71 21.55 8.26
N LYS A 84 -0.20 21.49 9.48
CA LYS A 84 0.93 22.30 9.97
C LYS A 84 2.25 21.52 10.11
N GLN A 85 2.18 20.20 10.15
CA GLN A 85 3.29 19.35 10.56
C GLN A 85 3.29 18.05 9.76
N THR A 86 4.48 17.49 9.54
CA THR A 86 4.60 16.14 8.98
C THR A 86 4.02 15.14 9.97
N SER A 87 3.26 14.19 9.45
CA SER A 87 2.56 13.19 10.27
C SER A 87 2.73 11.79 9.69
N VAL A 88 3.13 10.88 10.56
CA VAL A 88 3.06 9.42 10.34
C VAL A 88 1.70 8.97 10.87
N ILE A 89 0.85 8.48 9.97
CA ILE A 89 -0.54 8.14 10.24
C ILE A 89 -0.72 6.64 10.01
N ILE A 90 -1.03 5.92 11.08
CA ILE A 90 -1.25 4.47 11.05
C ILE A 90 -2.74 4.20 11.16
N PHE A 91 -3.28 3.47 10.19
CA PHE A 91 -4.67 3.03 10.20
C PHE A 91 -4.72 1.60 10.72
N PHE A 92 -5.13 1.44 11.96
CA PHE A 92 -5.22 0.14 12.60
C PHE A 92 -6.44 -0.62 12.10
N ARG A 93 -6.30 -1.93 11.92
CA ARG A 93 -7.40 -2.78 11.48
C ARG A 93 -8.52 -2.89 12.52
N ARG A 94 -8.12 -2.97 13.79
CA ARG A 94 -8.96 -2.93 14.99
C ARG A 94 -8.08 -2.83 16.23
N TRP A 95 -8.60 -2.26 17.31
CA TRP A 95 -7.86 -2.04 18.56
C TRP A 95 -7.48 -3.34 19.29
N GLY A 96 -8.33 -4.36 19.19
CA GLY A 96 -8.13 -5.66 19.86
C GLY A 96 -7.16 -6.61 19.18
N CYS A 97 -6.64 -6.29 17.99
CA CYS A 97 -5.81 -7.21 17.22
C CYS A 97 -4.37 -7.27 17.75
N VAL A 98 -3.86 -8.48 18.00
CA VAL A 98 -2.46 -8.70 18.42
C VAL A 98 -1.45 -8.05 17.49
N PHE A 99 -1.66 -8.11 16.17
CA PHE A 99 -0.77 -7.49 15.19
C PHE A 99 -0.82 -5.96 15.26
N CYS A 100 -2.01 -5.38 15.46
CA CYS A 100 -2.15 -3.93 15.58
C CYS A 100 -1.52 -3.41 16.89
N ARG A 101 -1.70 -4.13 18.00
CA ARG A 101 -1.07 -3.79 19.27
C ARG A 101 0.44 -3.94 19.23
N LEU A 102 0.93 -4.98 18.56
CA LEU A 102 2.37 -5.17 18.35
C LEU A 102 2.96 -4.08 17.46
N TRP A 103 2.31 -3.72 16.36
CA TRP A 103 2.78 -2.63 15.50
C TRP A 103 2.78 -1.29 16.25
N ALA A 104 1.72 -1.01 17.02
CA ALA A 104 1.68 0.16 17.89
C ALA A 104 2.84 0.17 18.90
N HIS A 105 3.10 -0.98 19.54
CA HIS A 105 4.18 -1.14 20.50
C HIS A 105 5.55 -0.94 19.84
N ASP A 106 5.78 -1.51 18.66
CA ASP A 106 7.01 -1.36 17.90
C ASP A 106 7.26 0.11 17.53
N LEU A 107 6.22 0.89 17.20
CA LEU A 107 6.34 2.31 16.85
C LEU A 107 6.85 3.18 18.02
N LYS A 108 6.64 2.76 19.28
CA LYS A 108 7.18 3.48 20.45
C LYS A 108 8.71 3.61 20.41
N GLN A 109 9.40 2.68 19.74
CA GLN A 109 10.86 2.70 19.59
C GLN A 109 11.35 3.93 18.81
N ILE A 110 10.51 4.50 17.94
CA ILE A 110 10.86 5.68 17.13
C ILE A 110 10.13 6.95 17.55
N SER A 111 9.16 6.89 18.46
CA SER A 111 8.44 8.07 18.97
C SER A 111 9.36 9.22 19.43
N PRO A 112 10.46 8.97 20.18
CA PRO A 112 11.39 10.03 20.55
C PRO A 112 12.03 10.72 19.35
N LEU A 113 12.49 9.95 18.36
CA LEU A 113 13.10 10.47 17.13
C LEU A 113 12.10 11.29 16.30
N LEU A 114 10.85 10.83 16.20
CA LEU A 114 9.80 11.56 15.51
C LEU A 114 9.53 12.90 16.21
N LYS A 115 9.43 12.90 17.55
CA LYS A 115 9.20 14.11 18.35
C LYS A 115 10.33 15.13 18.21
N GLU A 116 11.59 14.68 18.28
CA GLU A 116 12.77 15.53 18.09
C GLU A 116 12.81 16.18 16.71
N ASN A 117 12.30 15.50 15.68
CA ASN A 117 12.26 16.00 14.31
C ASN A 117 10.94 16.71 13.97
N ASN A 118 10.13 17.07 14.99
CA ASN A 118 8.84 17.71 14.80
C ASN A 118 7.94 16.94 13.82
N VAL A 119 7.83 15.62 14.01
CA VAL A 119 6.91 14.73 13.27
C VAL A 119 5.86 14.19 14.23
N ARG A 120 4.58 14.26 13.85
CA ARG A 120 3.48 13.68 14.64
C ARG A 120 3.38 12.19 14.38
N LEU A 121 3.10 11.43 15.43
CA LEU A 121 2.72 10.03 15.33
C LEU A 121 1.23 9.91 15.66
N VAL A 122 0.44 9.46 14.69
CA VAL A 122 -1.02 9.41 14.76
C VAL A 122 -1.52 8.01 14.45
N GLY A 123 -2.38 7.48 15.31
CA GLY A 123 -3.08 6.22 15.14
C GLY A 123 -4.57 6.48 14.90
N VAL A 124 -5.13 5.87 13.87
CA VAL A 124 -6.55 5.97 13.52
C VAL A 124 -7.14 4.56 13.57
N GLY A 125 -8.18 4.35 14.37
CA GLY A 125 -8.95 3.10 14.36
C GLY A 125 -10.32 3.27 13.69
N PRO A 126 -10.97 2.15 13.31
CA PRO A 126 -12.19 2.19 12.51
C PRO A 126 -13.48 2.17 13.35
N GLU A 127 -13.39 2.03 14.67
CA GLU A 127 -14.54 1.91 15.58
C GLU A 127 -14.16 2.23 17.03
N ASN A 128 -15.14 2.38 17.93
CA ASN A 128 -14.88 2.59 19.36
C ASN A 128 -14.58 1.28 20.12
N ILE A 129 -14.94 0.12 19.57
CA ILE A 129 -14.86 -1.16 20.27
C ILE A 129 -13.40 -1.51 20.58
N GLY A 130 -13.05 -1.54 21.88
CA GLY A 130 -11.72 -1.93 22.37
C GLY A 130 -10.71 -0.80 22.41
N VAL A 131 -11.11 0.46 22.16
CA VAL A 131 -10.20 1.61 22.27
C VAL A 131 -9.76 1.85 23.71
N GLU A 132 -10.64 1.61 24.68
CA GLU A 132 -10.32 1.77 26.11
C GLU A 132 -9.23 0.78 26.54
N ASP A 133 -9.35 -0.49 26.14
CA ASP A 133 -8.35 -1.53 26.40
C ASP A 133 -7.01 -1.21 25.72
N PHE A 134 -7.06 -0.61 24.53
CA PHE A 134 -5.86 -0.23 23.78
C PHE A 134 -5.11 0.93 24.43
N VAL A 135 -5.84 1.94 24.93
CA VAL A 135 -5.28 3.06 25.68
C VAL A 135 -4.74 2.58 27.03
N ALA A 136 -5.50 1.78 27.77
CA ALA A 136 -5.09 1.25 29.07
C ALA A 136 -3.85 0.36 28.98
N GLY A 137 -3.63 -0.32 27.86
CA GLY A 137 -2.43 -1.11 27.60
C GLY A 137 -1.19 -0.30 27.20
N GLU A 138 -1.31 1.03 27.04
CA GLU A 138 -0.21 1.94 26.67
C GLU A 138 0.57 1.46 25.43
N PHE A 139 -0.14 0.82 24.48
CA PHE A 139 0.50 0.21 23.31
C PHE A 139 1.04 1.23 22.32
N PHE A 140 0.59 2.49 22.38
CA PHE A 140 0.95 3.53 21.41
C PHE A 140 1.38 4.81 22.12
N ASP A 141 2.45 5.43 21.62
CA ASP A 141 3.00 6.70 22.15
C ASP A 141 2.78 7.81 21.11
N GLY A 142 1.51 8.12 20.86
CA GLY A 142 1.07 9.08 19.85
C GLY A 142 -0.40 9.44 20.01
N GLU A 143 -0.90 10.31 19.14
CA GLU A 143 -2.29 10.74 19.18
C GLU A 143 -3.21 9.68 18.58
N LEU A 144 -4.34 9.40 19.23
CA LEU A 144 -5.30 8.41 18.77
C LEU A 144 -6.60 9.06 18.32
N PHE A 145 -7.12 8.58 17.18
CA PHE A 145 -8.37 9.01 16.60
C PHE A 145 -9.21 7.83 16.14
N ILE A 146 -10.51 8.07 15.97
CA ILE A 146 -11.48 7.09 15.48
C ILE A 146 -12.19 7.66 14.26
N ASP A 147 -12.15 6.92 13.16
CA ASP A 147 -12.96 7.17 11.96
C ASP A 147 -14.20 6.28 12.00
N THR A 148 -15.23 6.71 12.74
CA THR A 148 -16.42 5.89 13.01
C THR A 148 -17.20 5.52 11.75
N ASP A 149 -17.20 6.40 10.74
CA ASP A 149 -17.88 6.16 9.47
C ASP A 149 -17.01 5.36 8.49
N LYS A 150 -15.75 5.06 8.85
CA LYS A 150 -14.74 4.40 8.01
C LYS A 150 -14.57 5.10 6.65
N LYS A 151 -14.86 6.40 6.58
CA LYS A 151 -14.82 7.18 5.32
C LYS A 151 -13.38 7.33 4.82
N SER A 152 -12.43 7.50 5.73
CA SER A 152 -11.01 7.58 5.39
C SER A 152 -10.49 6.22 4.96
N TYR A 153 -10.91 5.14 5.64
CA TYR A 153 -10.58 3.78 5.21
C TYR A 153 -11.08 3.49 3.79
N SER A 154 -12.32 3.86 3.49
CA SER A 154 -12.92 3.71 2.15
C SER A 154 -12.20 4.58 1.11
N GLY A 155 -11.94 5.86 1.44
CA GLY A 155 -11.28 6.81 0.54
C GLY A 155 -9.83 6.46 0.20
N LEU A 156 -9.15 5.73 1.09
CA LEU A 156 -7.80 5.17 0.87
C LEU A 156 -7.83 3.79 0.19
N GLY A 157 -9.02 3.24 -0.08
CA GLY A 157 -9.15 1.92 -0.70
C GLY A 157 -8.65 0.78 0.20
N PHE A 158 -8.69 0.94 1.53
CA PHE A 158 -8.43 -0.17 2.46
C PHE A 158 -9.60 -1.16 2.38
N LYS A 159 -9.45 -2.16 1.50
CA LYS A 159 -10.47 -3.16 1.23
C LYS A 159 -10.73 -4.03 2.46
N ARG A 160 -11.93 -4.62 2.56
CA ARG A 160 -12.17 -5.70 3.53
C ARG A 160 -11.45 -6.95 3.02
N PHE A 161 -10.67 -7.59 3.88
CA PHE A 161 -10.08 -8.88 3.53
C PHE A 161 -11.18 -9.92 3.29
N ASN A 162 -10.88 -10.92 2.47
CA ASN A 162 -11.70 -12.13 2.41
C ASN A 162 -11.35 -12.99 3.63
N TRP A 163 -12.34 -13.60 4.30
CA TRP A 163 -12.06 -14.54 5.40
C TRP A 163 -11.06 -15.63 4.99
N ILE A 164 -11.10 -16.09 3.75
CA ILE A 164 -10.14 -17.08 3.22
C ILE A 164 -8.71 -16.52 3.25
N SER A 165 -8.51 -15.26 2.83
CA SER A 165 -7.19 -14.64 2.80
C SER A 165 -6.68 -14.35 4.21
N VAL A 166 -7.56 -13.93 5.15
CA VAL A 166 -7.18 -13.76 6.55
C VAL A 166 -6.73 -15.07 7.17
N ILE A 167 -7.51 -16.15 6.99
CA ILE A 167 -7.17 -17.47 7.54
C ILE A 167 -5.85 -17.96 6.95
N ALA A 168 -5.69 -17.89 5.62
CA ALA A 168 -4.44 -18.27 4.96
C ALA A 168 -3.25 -17.46 5.50
N ALA A 169 -3.43 -16.14 5.66
CA ALA A 169 -2.39 -15.27 6.15
C ALA A 169 -2.02 -15.54 7.62
N LEU A 170 -2.94 -16.00 8.46
CA LEU A 170 -2.64 -16.41 9.84
C LEU A 170 -1.70 -17.63 9.90
N PHE A 171 -1.63 -18.45 8.85
CA PHE A 171 -0.72 -19.60 8.76
C PHE A 171 0.66 -19.26 8.19
N THR A 172 0.95 -18.00 7.86
CA THR A 172 2.28 -17.60 7.39
C THR A 172 3.30 -17.61 8.53
N ARG A 173 4.58 -17.70 8.16
CA ARG A 173 5.68 -17.57 9.13
C ARG A 173 5.65 -16.20 9.81
N GLU A 174 5.37 -15.15 9.04
CA GLU A 174 5.24 -13.78 9.52
C GLU A 174 4.15 -13.64 10.59
N SER A 175 2.97 -14.22 10.38
CA SER A 175 1.90 -14.19 11.39
C SER A 175 2.28 -14.97 12.65
N ARG A 176 2.93 -16.14 12.52
CA ARG A 176 3.41 -16.89 13.69
C ARG A 176 4.46 -16.12 14.47
N ASP A 177 5.39 -15.49 13.76
CA ASP A 177 6.44 -14.66 14.34
C ASP A 177 5.84 -13.47 15.10
N ALA A 178 4.96 -12.72 14.45
CA ALA A 178 4.29 -11.58 15.07
C ALA A 178 3.42 -12.01 16.27
N ILE A 179 2.75 -13.17 16.23
CA ILE A 179 2.06 -13.72 17.41
C ILE A 179 3.04 -14.05 18.53
N SER A 180 4.19 -14.64 18.22
CA SER A 180 5.24 -14.95 19.20
C SER A 180 5.79 -13.68 19.85
N ARG A 181 6.15 -12.68 19.04
CA ARG A 181 6.60 -11.37 19.51
C ARG A 181 5.53 -10.66 20.32
N GLY A 182 4.27 -10.71 19.90
CA GLY A 182 3.15 -10.15 20.65
C GLY A 182 2.95 -10.80 22.02
N LYS A 183 3.18 -12.12 22.14
CA LYS A 183 3.20 -12.81 23.43
C LYS A 183 4.38 -12.38 24.29
N ALA A 184 5.59 -12.30 23.71
CA ALA A 184 6.79 -11.86 24.42
C ALA A 184 6.67 -10.40 24.93
N ALA A 185 6.04 -9.53 24.14
CA ALA A 185 5.76 -8.15 24.48
C ALA A 185 4.48 -7.97 25.35
N ASN A 186 3.80 -9.06 25.73
CA ASN A 186 2.57 -9.05 26.53
C ASN A 186 1.44 -8.15 25.99
N VAL A 187 1.37 -7.95 24.67
CA VAL A 187 0.33 -7.06 24.09
C VAL A 187 -1.06 -7.70 24.05
N GLY A 188 -1.11 -9.03 24.05
CA GLY A 188 -2.35 -9.81 23.99
C GLY A 188 -3.19 -9.54 22.73
N GLY A 189 -4.41 -10.04 22.71
CA GLY A 189 -5.37 -9.77 21.65
C GLY A 189 -6.72 -10.42 21.92
N ASP A 190 -7.77 -9.85 21.35
CA ASP A 190 -9.14 -10.37 21.41
C ASP A 190 -9.69 -10.59 19.98
N MET A 191 -10.94 -11.03 19.85
CA MET A 191 -11.65 -11.14 18.56
C MET A 191 -12.83 -10.16 18.44
N LYS A 192 -12.84 -9.08 19.21
CA LYS A 192 -13.90 -8.07 19.19
C LYS A 192 -13.71 -7.12 17.98
N GLY A 193 -14.83 -6.59 17.50
CA GLY A 193 -14.86 -5.62 16.41
C GLY A 193 -14.80 -6.24 15.01
N ASP A 194 -14.44 -5.41 14.03
CA ASP A 194 -14.39 -5.77 12.62
C ASP A 194 -13.13 -6.57 12.26
N GLY A 195 -13.24 -7.89 12.20
CA GLY A 195 -12.12 -8.77 11.88
C GLY A 195 -11.62 -8.69 10.43
N LEU A 196 -12.39 -8.08 9.53
CA LEU A 196 -12.08 -8.02 8.09
C LEU A 196 -11.57 -6.66 7.61
N GLN A 197 -11.72 -5.62 8.42
CA GLN A 197 -11.18 -4.32 8.05
C GLN A 197 -9.66 -4.42 7.87
N ASN A 198 -9.19 -3.79 6.81
CA ASN A 198 -7.78 -3.65 6.51
C ASN A 198 -7.27 -2.28 6.92
N GLY A 199 -5.96 -2.16 7.05
CA GLY A 199 -5.26 -0.97 7.51
C GLY A 199 -4.11 -0.61 6.60
N GLY A 200 -3.24 0.23 7.11
CA GLY A 200 -2.13 0.76 6.33
C GLY A 200 -1.45 1.91 7.04
N ALA A 201 -0.56 2.58 6.32
CA ALA A 201 0.15 3.74 6.82
C ALA A 201 0.26 4.82 5.75
N LEU A 202 0.25 6.07 6.17
CA LEU A 202 0.55 7.23 5.35
C LEU A 202 1.62 8.07 6.05
N ILE A 203 2.54 8.62 5.28
CA ILE A 203 3.43 9.68 5.74
C ILE A 203 3.10 10.91 4.91
N VAL A 204 2.62 11.96 5.58
CA VAL A 204 2.09 13.16 4.92
C VAL A 204 2.82 14.37 5.49
N GLY A 205 3.48 15.14 4.64
CA GLY A 205 4.08 16.42 4.98
C GLY A 205 3.06 17.55 5.10
N PRO A 206 3.48 18.73 5.61
CA PRO A 206 2.63 19.90 5.76
C PRO A 206 1.87 20.25 4.47
N GLY A 207 0.62 20.69 4.61
CA GLY A 207 -0.23 21.04 3.47
C GLY A 207 -0.70 19.85 2.62
N GLY A 208 -0.55 18.61 3.10
CA GLY A 208 -1.07 17.42 2.44
C GLY A 208 -0.16 16.83 1.37
N LYS A 209 1.15 17.11 1.43
CA LYS A 209 2.13 16.48 0.54
C LYS A 209 2.35 15.03 0.98
N LEU A 210 1.79 14.08 0.23
CA LEU A 210 2.09 12.68 0.46
C LEU A 210 3.59 12.39 0.22
N LEU A 211 4.22 11.71 1.19
CA LEU A 211 5.60 11.23 1.10
C LEU A 211 5.67 9.72 0.92
N TYR A 212 4.74 8.99 1.56
CA TYR A 212 4.68 7.53 1.48
C TYR A 212 3.27 7.02 1.77
N SER A 213 2.88 5.95 1.09
CA SER A 213 1.65 5.21 1.38
C SER A 213 1.93 3.71 1.40
N PHE A 214 1.22 3.02 2.29
CA PHE A 214 1.27 1.58 2.45
C PHE A 214 -0.13 1.07 2.75
N LYS A 215 -0.55 0.03 2.02
CA LYS A 215 -1.79 -0.70 2.25
C LYS A 215 -1.38 -2.11 2.64
N GLN A 216 -1.91 -2.62 3.74
CA GLN A 216 -1.61 -3.99 4.16
C GLN A 216 -2.28 -4.97 3.18
N ASP A 217 -1.61 -6.03 2.75
CA ASP A 217 -2.24 -7.15 2.05
C ASP A 217 -2.50 -8.33 3.01
N GLY A 218 -1.77 -8.36 4.13
CA GLY A 218 -1.90 -9.33 5.21
C GLY A 218 -2.19 -8.71 6.57
N PRO A 219 -2.75 -9.49 7.51
CA PRO A 219 -3.10 -9.03 8.86
C PRO A 219 -1.88 -8.69 9.73
N ALA A 220 -0.72 -9.27 9.42
CA ALA A 220 0.54 -9.15 10.17
C ALA A 220 1.54 -8.19 9.52
N GLU A 221 1.28 -7.72 8.29
CA GLU A 221 2.19 -6.83 7.59
C GLU A 221 2.23 -5.47 8.27
N GLN A 222 3.42 -4.89 8.40
CA GLN A 222 3.62 -3.58 8.99
C GLN A 222 4.73 -2.84 8.25
N VAL A 223 4.70 -1.51 8.27
CA VAL A 223 5.84 -0.72 7.78
C VAL A 223 6.95 -0.80 8.83
N PRO A 224 8.16 -1.26 8.47
CA PRO A 224 9.30 -1.23 9.40
C PRO A 224 9.61 0.19 9.85
N ASN A 225 10.00 0.35 11.11
CA ASN A 225 10.38 1.64 11.66
C ASN A 225 11.56 2.26 10.90
N SER A 226 12.53 1.42 10.49
CA SER A 226 13.63 1.87 9.63
C SER A 226 13.14 2.51 8.33
N LYS A 227 12.09 1.97 7.71
CA LYS A 227 11.52 2.53 6.49
C LYS A 227 10.82 3.87 6.73
N ILE A 228 10.12 4.00 7.85
CA ILE A 228 9.49 5.28 8.24
C ILE A 228 10.56 6.37 8.38
N LEU A 229 11.65 6.08 9.09
CA LEU A 229 12.76 7.02 9.29
C LEU A 229 13.48 7.35 7.98
N GLU A 230 13.68 6.37 7.10
CA GLU A 230 14.26 6.55 5.75
C GLU A 230 13.43 7.56 4.93
N VAL A 231 12.11 7.39 4.87
CA VAL A 231 11.20 8.30 4.13
C VAL A 231 11.27 9.71 4.71
N LEU A 232 11.41 9.85 6.02
CA LEU A 232 11.50 11.13 6.72
C LEU A 232 12.90 11.76 6.64
N GLY A 233 13.91 11.03 6.15
CA GLY A 233 15.31 11.48 6.16
C GLY A 233 15.92 11.58 7.56
N ILE A 234 15.36 10.88 8.55
CA ILE A 234 15.83 10.89 9.94
C ILE A 234 16.90 9.81 10.09
N LYS A 235 18.08 10.20 10.59
CA LYS A 235 19.18 9.25 10.83
C LYS A 235 18.92 8.46 12.12
N VAL A 236 19.11 7.15 12.04
CA VAL A 236 19.12 6.28 13.22
C VAL A 236 20.47 6.43 13.92
N PRO A 237 20.50 6.77 15.23
CA PRO A 237 21.76 6.80 15.98
C PRO A 237 22.44 5.42 16.01
N GLU A 238 23.77 5.40 16.00
CA GLU A 238 24.53 4.15 16.03
C GLU A 238 24.17 3.31 17.28
N GLY A 239 23.96 2.01 17.09
CA GLY A 239 23.61 1.09 18.18
C GLY A 239 22.13 1.05 18.57
N VAL A 240 21.27 1.91 18.00
CA VAL A 240 19.82 1.86 18.25
C VAL A 240 19.16 0.86 17.31
N ASN A 241 18.52 -0.18 17.87
CA ASN A 241 17.69 -1.08 17.09
C ASN A 241 16.25 -0.57 17.01
N VAL A 242 15.87 -0.04 15.85
CA VAL A 242 14.52 0.49 15.59
C VAL A 242 13.53 -0.57 15.14
N ASP A 243 13.99 -1.72 14.61
CA ASP A 243 13.13 -2.80 14.13
C ASP A 243 13.25 -4.03 15.04
N GLN A 244 12.15 -4.43 15.67
CA GLN A 244 12.11 -5.72 16.38
C GLN A 244 11.97 -6.86 15.37
N LYS A 245 13.07 -7.22 14.70
CA LYS A 245 13.15 -8.51 14.01
C LYS A 245 13.25 -9.62 15.06
N SER A 246 12.53 -10.72 14.86
CA SER A 246 12.86 -11.94 15.58
C SER A 246 14.32 -12.31 15.34
N GLN A 247 14.97 -12.75 16.40
CA GLN A 247 16.20 -13.51 16.24
C GLN A 247 15.91 -14.65 15.25
N PRO A 248 16.77 -14.94 14.27
CA PRO A 248 16.64 -16.19 13.52
C PRO A 248 16.68 -17.31 14.55
N ASP A 249 15.59 -18.09 14.62
CA ASP A 249 15.47 -19.21 15.53
C ASP A 249 16.74 -20.06 15.46
N ALA A 250 17.25 -20.44 16.63
CA ALA A 250 18.21 -21.51 16.74
C ALA A 250 17.75 -22.65 15.83
N GLN A 251 18.62 -23.04 14.90
CA GLN A 251 18.49 -24.23 14.08
C GLN A 251 17.89 -25.35 14.95
N CYS A 252 16.64 -25.73 14.70
CA CYS A 252 16.08 -26.95 15.25
C CYS A 252 16.87 -28.11 14.66
N ASP A 253 18.00 -28.45 15.29
CA ASP A 253 18.70 -29.69 15.07
C ASP A 253 17.74 -30.82 15.43
N LEU A 254 17.19 -31.46 14.40
CA LEU A 254 16.48 -32.72 14.56
C LEU A 254 17.41 -33.70 15.29
N PRO A 255 16.94 -34.42 16.31
CA PRO A 255 17.75 -35.43 16.96
C PRO A 255 18.20 -36.44 15.90
N LYS A 256 19.52 -36.59 15.76
CA LYS A 256 20.10 -37.67 14.96
C LYS A 256 19.53 -38.97 15.53
N LYS A 257 18.80 -39.70 14.69
CA LYS A 257 18.39 -41.07 15.00
C LYS A 257 19.65 -41.85 15.36
N VAL A 258 19.69 -42.34 16.60
CA VAL A 258 20.66 -43.32 17.10
C VAL A 258 20.38 -44.66 16.43
#